data_AF-A0A0C2MZI4-F1
#
_entry.id   AF-A0A0C2MZI4-F1
#
_cell.length_a   1.000
_cell.length_b   1.000
_cell.length_c   1.000
_cell.angle_alpha   90.00
_cell.angle_beta   90.00
_cell.angle_gamma   90.00
#
_symmetry.space_group_name_H-M   'P 1'
#
loop_
_entity.id
_entity.type
_entity.pdbx_description
1 polymer ?
#
loop_
_entity_poly.entity_id
_entity_poly.type
_entity_poly.pdbx_seq_one_letter_code
_entity_poly.pdbx_strand_id
1 'polypeptide(L)'
;MNKFVDDIQVLVDNADALYLTGEFEKAANTYYEAAELAISFQLQYLSKVSLYLAAAKSYIDINDIRGDECLEKAVDVCTTDGKIDKAIEICFDIGHKLLVEFEDQVRAEKLFIKGDELRLQRERPHSCVLTEFEEKDFYGDLKKAFEFRQKFQVTETLSDGTTTTHECNSSDNCLALCRICVSARTGLDKFLKDGTEEREPLLYRTKTATQKE
;
A
#
# COMPACT_ATOMS: atom_id res chain seq x y z
N MET A 1 -26.52 -4.89 11.23
CA MET A 1 -25.24 -4.75 10.51
C MET A 1 -24.48 -3.51 10.95
N ASN A 2 -25.11 -2.32 11.09
CA ASN A 2 -24.43 -1.09 11.52
C ASN A 2 -23.65 -1.18 12.85
N LYS A 3 -24.25 -1.70 13.93
CA LYS A 3 -23.60 -1.70 15.25
C LYS A 3 -22.21 -2.36 15.27
N PHE A 4 -22.03 -3.42 14.48
CA PHE A 4 -20.75 -4.15 14.42
C PHE A 4 -19.66 -3.38 13.68
N VAL A 5 -20.04 -2.62 12.65
CA VAL A 5 -19.13 -1.72 11.93
C VAL A 5 -18.78 -0.53 12.82
N ASP A 6 -19.75 -0.03 13.58
CA ASP A 6 -19.54 1.05 14.56
C ASP A 6 -18.52 0.63 15.64
N ASP A 7 -18.63 -0.59 16.17
CA ASP A 7 -17.71 -1.12 17.20
C ASP A 7 -16.26 -1.22 16.68
N ILE A 8 -16.07 -1.68 15.44
CA ILE A 8 -14.74 -1.73 14.80
C ILE A 8 -14.20 -0.33 14.54
N GLN A 9 -15.04 0.60 14.06
CA GLN A 9 -14.60 1.96 13.79
C GLN A 9 -14.11 2.67 15.06
N VAL A 10 -14.79 2.45 16.20
CA VAL A 10 -14.35 2.99 17.49
C VAL A 10 -12.96 2.46 17.88
N LEU A 11 -12.67 1.18 17.64
CA LEU A 11 -11.34 0.62 17.88
C LEU A 11 -10.29 1.24 16.96
N VAL A 12 -10.62 1.43 15.68
CA VAL A 12 -9.72 2.07 14.70
C VAL A 12 -9.39 3.51 15.11
N ASP A 13 -10.40 4.32 15.43
CA ASP A 13 -10.21 5.71 15.83
C ASP A 13 -9.35 5.82 17.10
N ASN A 14 -9.53 4.89 18.05
CA ASN A 14 -8.70 4.82 19.26
C ASN A 14 -7.27 4.38 18.95
N ALA A 15 -7.08 3.38 18.08
CA ALA A 15 -5.76 2.91 17.67
C ALA A 15 -4.99 4.00 16.92
N ASP A 16 -5.65 4.76 16.05
CA ASP A 16 -5.11 5.94 15.36
C ASP A 16 -4.65 7.00 16.37
N ALA A 17 -5.49 7.34 17.35
CA ALA A 17 -5.13 8.30 18.39
C ALA A 17 -3.91 7.86 19.20
N LEU A 18 -3.84 6.57 19.60
CA LEU A 18 -2.70 5.99 20.31
C LEU A 18 -1.43 5.99 19.44
N TYR A 19 -1.56 5.72 18.14
CA TYR A 19 -0.44 5.75 17.22
C TYR A 19 0.14 7.17 17.11
N LEU A 20 -0.72 8.19 17.00
CA LEU A 20 -0.32 9.60 16.92
C LEU A 20 0.35 10.11 18.21
N THR A 21 0.01 9.56 19.38
CA THR A 21 0.67 9.90 20.65
C THR A 21 1.96 9.10 20.90
N GLY A 22 2.34 8.20 19.99
CA GLY A 22 3.53 7.34 20.12
C GLY A 22 3.34 6.14 21.03
N GLU A 23 2.10 5.82 21.43
CA GLU A 23 1.77 4.63 22.22
C GLU A 23 1.64 3.39 21.31
N PHE A 24 2.70 3.11 20.54
CA PHE A 24 2.71 2.14 19.44
C PHE A 24 2.27 0.73 19.85
N GLU A 25 2.70 0.22 21.01
CA GLU A 25 2.27 -1.11 21.47
C GLU A 25 0.76 -1.17 21.71
N LYS A 26 0.17 -0.13 22.31
CA LYS A 26 -1.28 -0.09 22.56
C LYS A 26 -2.03 0.06 21.24
N ALA A 27 -1.56 0.93 20.35
CA ALA A 27 -2.12 1.06 19.00
C ALA A 27 -2.10 -0.29 18.26
N ALA A 28 -0.97 -1.01 18.30
CA ALA A 28 -0.82 -2.31 17.66
C ALA A 28 -1.84 -3.34 18.19
N ASN A 29 -1.96 -3.44 19.52
CA ASN A 29 -2.94 -4.33 20.15
C ASN A 29 -4.38 -3.97 19.76
N THR A 30 -4.73 -2.69 19.74
CA THR A 30 -6.09 -2.24 19.37
C THR A 30 -6.40 -2.48 17.90
N TYR A 31 -5.45 -2.25 16.98
CA TYR A 31 -5.61 -2.62 15.56
C TYR A 31 -5.77 -4.13 15.38
N TYR A 32 -4.98 -4.93 16.09
CA TYR A 32 -5.07 -6.38 16.05
C TYR A 32 -6.45 -6.86 16.53
N GLU A 33 -6.94 -6.32 17.65
CA GLU A 33 -8.28 -6.61 18.15
C GLU A 33 -9.37 -6.25 17.12
N ALA A 34 -9.26 -5.08 16.49
CA ALA A 34 -10.17 -4.68 15.42
C ALA A 34 -10.12 -5.67 14.23
N ALA A 35 -8.94 -6.17 13.86
CA ALA A 35 -8.77 -7.15 12.78
C ALA A 35 -9.46 -8.48 13.11
N GLU A 36 -9.26 -9.02 14.31
CA GLU A 36 -9.90 -10.25 14.77
C GLU A 36 -11.42 -10.10 14.84
N LEU A 37 -11.91 -8.93 15.29
CA LEU A 37 -13.34 -8.62 15.29
C LEU A 37 -13.89 -8.56 13.85
N ALA A 38 -13.16 -7.95 12.91
CA ALA A 38 -13.52 -7.91 11.49
C ALA A 38 -13.58 -9.31 10.84
N ILE A 39 -12.70 -10.24 11.24
CA ILE A 39 -12.80 -11.65 10.85
C ILE A 39 -14.08 -12.26 11.40
N SER A 40 -14.37 -12.07 12.69
CA SER A 40 -15.54 -12.66 13.36
C SER A 40 -16.86 -12.22 12.72
N PHE A 41 -16.92 -10.97 12.23
CA PHE A 41 -18.07 -10.41 11.53
C PHE A 41 -18.06 -10.65 10.02
N GLN A 42 -17.07 -11.41 9.51
CA GLN A 42 -16.93 -11.73 8.09
C GLN A 42 -16.97 -10.49 7.19
N LEU A 43 -16.30 -9.42 7.61
CA LEU A 43 -16.19 -8.21 6.80
C LEU A 43 -15.44 -8.48 5.50
N GLN A 44 -15.40 -7.49 4.62
CA GLN A 44 -14.62 -7.59 3.39
C GLN A 44 -13.12 -7.75 3.72
N TYR A 45 -12.40 -8.54 2.91
CA TYR A 45 -10.99 -8.86 3.13
C TYR A 45 -10.10 -7.62 3.28
N LEU A 46 -10.37 -6.55 2.51
CA LEU A 46 -9.62 -5.31 2.56
C LEU A 46 -9.60 -4.70 3.96
N SER A 47 -10.76 -4.67 4.64
CA SER A 47 -10.84 -4.17 6.02
C SER A 47 -9.98 -4.98 6.97
N LYS A 48 -10.04 -6.31 6.90
CA LYS A 48 -9.24 -7.21 7.75
C LYS A 48 -7.74 -7.01 7.50
N VAL A 49 -7.33 -6.97 6.23
CA VAL A 49 -5.94 -6.80 5.79
C VAL A 49 -5.38 -5.46 6.25
N SER A 50 -6.10 -4.37 6.03
CA SER A 50 -5.66 -3.03 6.43
C SER A 50 -5.41 -2.93 7.93
N LEU A 51 -6.25 -3.57 8.75
CA LEU A 51 -6.10 -3.58 10.21
C LEU A 51 -4.87 -4.37 10.65
N TYR A 52 -4.61 -5.55 10.07
CA TYR A 52 -3.37 -6.28 10.36
C TYR A 52 -2.13 -5.54 9.89
N LEU A 53 -2.15 -4.86 8.73
CA LEU A 53 -1.02 -4.07 8.27
C LEU A 53 -0.75 -2.85 9.18
N ALA A 54 -1.80 -2.22 9.73
CA ALA A 54 -1.68 -1.15 10.71
C ALA A 54 -1.09 -1.66 12.05
N ALA A 55 -1.55 -2.83 12.52
CA ALA A 55 -0.97 -3.50 13.68
C ALA A 55 0.50 -3.85 13.46
N ALA A 56 0.82 -4.44 12.30
CA ALA A 56 2.17 -4.82 11.91
C ALA A 56 3.12 -3.62 11.94
N LYS A 57 2.72 -2.52 11.30
CA LYS A 57 3.49 -1.27 11.30
C LYS A 57 3.80 -0.80 12.72
N SER A 58 2.78 -0.78 13.57
CA SER A 58 2.91 -0.32 14.96
C SER A 58 3.85 -1.21 15.79
N TYR A 59 3.84 -2.53 15.57
CA TYR A 59 4.80 -3.45 16.20
C TYR A 59 6.22 -3.30 15.64
N ILE A 60 6.37 -3.11 14.33
CA ILE A 60 7.67 -2.89 13.69
C ILE A 60 8.33 -1.61 14.21
N ASP A 61 7.55 -0.55 14.43
CA ASP A 61 8.05 0.73 14.98
C ASP A 61 8.69 0.59 16.38
N ILE A 62 8.35 -0.48 17.12
CA ILE A 62 8.96 -0.83 18.41
C ILE A 62 9.83 -2.10 18.35
N ASN A 63 10.14 -2.56 17.14
CA ASN A 63 10.91 -3.78 16.86
C ASN A 63 10.36 -5.05 17.54
N ASP A 64 9.03 -5.18 17.60
CA ASP A 64 8.36 -6.34 18.17
C ASP A 64 8.09 -7.43 17.10
N ILE A 65 8.37 -8.67 17.45
CA ILE A 65 8.22 -9.84 16.56
C ILE A 65 6.77 -10.11 16.15
N ARG A 66 5.79 -9.63 16.94
CA ARG A 66 4.36 -9.69 16.58
C ARG A 66 4.04 -8.95 15.29
N GLY A 67 4.92 -8.03 14.86
CA GLY A 67 4.84 -7.40 13.54
C GLY A 67 4.86 -8.44 12.41
N ASP A 68 5.74 -9.43 12.50
CA ASP A 68 5.85 -10.51 11.50
C ASP A 68 4.60 -11.37 11.46
N GLU A 69 4.04 -11.70 12.63
CA GLU A 69 2.78 -12.47 12.74
C GLU A 69 1.60 -11.72 12.10
N CYS A 70 1.54 -10.40 12.26
CA CYS A 70 0.51 -9.57 11.64
C CYS A 70 0.66 -9.51 10.11
N LEU A 71 1.88 -9.46 9.59
CA LEU A 71 2.13 -9.52 8.15
C LEU A 71 1.73 -10.87 7.55
N GLU A 72 2.06 -11.97 8.23
CA GLU A 72 1.64 -13.32 7.83
C GLU A 72 0.11 -13.42 7.81
N LYS A 73 -0.57 -12.94 8.86
CA LYS A 73 -2.03 -12.89 8.91
C LYS A 73 -2.66 -12.07 7.78
N ALA A 74 -2.08 -10.92 7.42
CA ALA A 74 -2.57 -10.11 6.31
C ALA A 74 -2.48 -10.87 4.97
N VAL A 75 -1.37 -11.59 4.74
CA VAL A 75 -1.18 -12.45 3.55
C VAL A 75 -2.15 -13.63 3.58
N ASP A 76 -2.35 -14.27 4.73
CA ASP A 76 -3.24 -15.42 4.90
C ASP A 76 -4.71 -15.07 4.67
N VAL A 77 -5.16 -13.88 5.11
CA VAL A 77 -6.50 -13.37 4.80
C VAL A 77 -6.68 -13.26 3.29
N CYS A 78 -5.73 -12.65 2.58
CA CYS A 78 -5.80 -12.52 1.13
C CYS A 78 -5.82 -13.89 0.43
N THR A 79 -4.98 -14.83 0.85
CA THR A 79 -4.93 -16.16 0.21
C THR A 79 -6.18 -16.99 0.48
N THR A 80 -6.75 -16.90 1.69
CA THR A 80 -7.99 -17.60 2.07
C THR A 80 -9.21 -17.04 1.33
N ASP A 81 -9.29 -15.72 1.16
CA ASP A 81 -10.38 -15.07 0.42
C ASP A 81 -10.15 -15.11 -1.11
N GLY A 82 -9.16 -15.88 -1.59
CA GLY A 82 -8.86 -16.08 -3.02
C GLY A 82 -8.18 -14.90 -3.72
N LYS A 83 -7.78 -13.88 -2.95
CA LYS A 83 -7.14 -12.63 -3.40
C LYS A 83 -5.60 -12.79 -3.46
N ILE A 84 -5.15 -13.81 -4.19
CA ILE A 84 -3.72 -14.14 -4.36
C ILE A 84 -2.92 -12.94 -4.86
N ASP A 85 -3.46 -12.25 -5.86
CA ASP A 85 -2.81 -11.13 -6.51
C ASP A 85 -2.53 -9.98 -5.52
N LYS A 86 -3.44 -9.76 -4.56
CA LYS A 86 -3.23 -8.83 -3.44
C LYS A 86 -2.25 -9.36 -2.40
N ALA A 87 -2.25 -10.67 -2.13
CA ALA A 87 -1.28 -11.29 -1.24
C ALA A 87 0.16 -11.08 -1.75
N ILE A 88 0.37 -11.26 -3.06
CA ILE A 88 1.66 -11.02 -3.72
C ILE A 88 2.06 -9.54 -3.63
N GLU A 89 1.12 -8.62 -3.92
CA GLU A 89 1.34 -7.17 -3.81
C GLU A 89 1.82 -6.78 -2.41
N ILE A 90 1.13 -7.25 -1.36
CA ILE A 90 1.50 -7.01 0.05
C ILE A 90 2.94 -7.48 0.33
N CYS A 91 3.31 -8.67 -0.13
CA CYS A 91 4.67 -9.20 0.06
C CYS A 91 5.74 -8.25 -0.53
N PHE A 92 5.54 -7.75 -1.75
CA PHE A 92 6.52 -6.88 -2.39
C PHE A 92 6.51 -5.46 -1.83
N ASP A 93 5.34 -4.89 -1.54
CA ASP A 93 5.22 -3.53 -1.03
C ASP A 93 5.78 -3.40 0.38
N ILE A 94 5.39 -4.31 1.28
CA ILE A 94 5.90 -4.31 2.65
C ILE A 94 7.37 -4.73 2.65
N GLY A 95 7.77 -5.70 1.82
CA GLY A 95 9.18 -6.08 1.69
C GLY A 95 10.06 -4.91 1.26
N HIS A 96 9.61 -4.11 0.29
CA HIS A 96 10.32 -2.90 -0.13
C HIS A 96 10.36 -1.85 0.98
N LYS A 97 9.23 -1.65 1.68
CA LYS A 97 9.16 -0.71 2.80
C LYS A 97 10.12 -1.08 3.92
N LEU A 98 10.18 -2.35 4.31
CA LEU A 98 11.14 -2.86 5.30
C LEU A 98 12.59 -2.64 4.86
N LEU A 99 12.89 -2.84 3.57
CA LEU A 99 14.22 -2.63 3.04
C LEU A 99 14.64 -1.15 3.06
N VAL A 100 13.74 -0.24 2.67
CA VAL A 100 14.07 1.19 2.46
C VAL A 100 13.89 2.03 3.72
N GLU A 101 12.79 1.84 4.46
CA GLU A 101 12.46 2.68 5.62
C GLU A 101 13.07 2.14 6.92
N PHE A 102 13.17 0.81 7.05
CA PHE A 102 13.61 0.16 8.29
C PHE A 102 14.99 -0.49 8.20
N GLU A 103 15.61 -0.46 7.00
CA GLU A 103 16.89 -1.14 6.71
C GLU A 103 16.90 -2.63 7.10
N ASP A 104 15.72 -3.26 7.17
CA ASP A 104 15.54 -4.64 7.63
C ASP A 104 15.57 -5.60 6.43
N GLN A 105 16.79 -5.87 5.97
CA GLN A 105 17.02 -6.76 4.82
C GLN A 105 16.49 -8.18 5.07
N VAL A 106 16.54 -8.68 6.30
CA VAL A 106 16.15 -10.06 6.63
C VAL A 106 14.65 -10.24 6.49
N ARG A 107 13.85 -9.36 7.10
CA ARG A 107 12.38 -9.42 6.96
C ARG A 107 11.93 -9.10 5.54
N ALA A 108 12.58 -8.13 4.89
CA ALA A 108 12.31 -7.81 3.49
C ALA A 108 12.50 -9.04 2.58
N GLU A 109 13.62 -9.75 2.72
CA GLU A 109 13.93 -10.95 1.94
C GLU A 109 12.89 -12.05 2.15
N LYS A 110 12.46 -12.28 3.41
CA LYS A 110 11.42 -13.26 3.74
C LYS A 110 10.11 -12.98 2.99
N LEU A 111 9.69 -11.71 2.92
CA LEU A 111 8.48 -11.32 2.19
C LEU A 111 8.65 -11.45 0.68
N PHE A 112 9.80 -11.06 0.12
CA PHE A 112 10.06 -11.22 -1.31
C PHE A 112 10.01 -12.70 -1.74
N ILE A 113 10.65 -13.59 -0.97
CA ILE A 113 10.59 -15.04 -1.20
C ILE A 113 9.14 -15.52 -1.14
N LYS A 114 8.38 -15.10 -0.13
CA LYS A 114 6.97 -15.47 -0.01
C LYS A 114 6.12 -15.00 -1.20
N GLY A 115 6.35 -13.78 -1.69
CA GLY A 115 5.70 -13.26 -2.89
C GLY A 115 6.03 -14.08 -4.14
N ASP A 116 7.30 -14.47 -4.31
CA ASP A 116 7.74 -15.33 -5.40
C ASP A 116 7.12 -16.74 -5.30
N GLU A 117 7.06 -17.33 -4.11
CA GLU A 117 6.40 -18.61 -3.86
C GLU A 117 4.91 -18.58 -4.23
N LEU A 118 4.18 -17.56 -3.78
CA LEU A 118 2.75 -17.38 -4.09
C LEU A 118 2.53 -17.25 -5.60
N ARG A 119 3.42 -16.52 -6.29
CA ARG A 119 3.38 -16.35 -7.73
C ARG A 119 3.59 -17.68 -8.46
N LEU A 120 4.57 -18.48 -8.04
CA LEU A 120 4.87 -19.79 -8.62
C LEU A 120 3.72 -20.78 -8.39
N GLN A 121 3.18 -20.85 -7.18
CA GLN A 121 2.07 -21.75 -6.83
C GLN A 121 0.81 -21.53 -7.67
N ARG A 122 0.64 -20.34 -8.25
CA ARG A 122 -0.55 -19.93 -9.00
C ARG A 122 -0.25 -19.66 -10.48
N GLU A 123 0.93 -20.06 -10.95
CA GLU A 123 1.38 -19.92 -12.33
C GLU A 123 1.15 -18.51 -12.88
N ARG A 124 1.41 -17.49 -12.04
CA ARG A 124 1.28 -16.09 -12.42
C ARG A 124 2.59 -15.64 -13.08
N PRO A 125 2.68 -15.51 -14.42
CA PRO A 125 3.88 -14.96 -15.02
C PRO A 125 4.08 -13.52 -14.54
N HIS A 126 5.30 -13.02 -14.55
CA HIS A 126 5.56 -11.61 -14.30
C HIS A 126 6.43 -11.04 -15.42
N SER A 127 5.99 -9.92 -15.96
CA SER A 127 6.84 -9.05 -16.77
C SER A 127 6.97 -7.71 -16.07
N CYS A 128 8.19 -7.20 -15.95
CA CYS A 128 8.38 -5.92 -15.29
C CYS A 128 7.98 -4.76 -16.22
N VAL A 129 7.02 -3.93 -15.77
CA VAL A 129 6.63 -2.69 -16.48
C VAL A 129 7.80 -1.71 -16.54
N LEU A 130 8.49 -1.55 -15.42
CA LEU A 130 9.61 -0.66 -15.23
C LEU A 130 10.56 -1.32 -14.25
N THR A 131 11.81 -1.53 -14.66
CA THR A 131 12.84 -2.15 -13.82
C THR A 131 13.68 -1.14 -13.07
N GLU A 132 13.76 0.09 -13.59
CA GLU A 132 14.54 1.17 -13.02
C GLU A 132 13.80 2.48 -13.28
N PHE A 133 13.79 3.35 -12.27
CA PHE A 133 13.23 4.69 -12.39
C PHE A 133 14.37 5.71 -12.37
N GLU A 134 14.55 6.42 -13.48
CA GLU A 134 15.45 7.56 -13.56
C GLU A 134 14.64 8.83 -13.79
N GLU A 135 14.71 9.79 -12.87
CA GLU A 135 13.92 11.04 -12.94
C GLU A 135 14.10 11.80 -14.26
N LYS A 136 15.33 11.79 -14.79
CA LYS A 136 15.69 12.43 -16.06
C LYS A 136 14.86 11.93 -17.25
N ASP A 137 14.34 10.70 -17.20
CA ASP A 137 13.51 10.11 -18.26
C ASP A 137 12.10 10.70 -18.30
N PHE A 138 11.72 11.42 -17.25
CA PHE A 138 10.40 12.03 -17.04
C PHE A 138 10.47 13.55 -16.84
N TYR A 139 11.67 14.14 -16.88
CA TYR A 139 11.86 15.57 -16.68
C TYR A 139 11.08 16.39 -17.71
N GLY A 140 10.20 17.27 -17.24
CA GLY A 140 9.32 18.08 -18.07
C GLY A 140 8.08 17.37 -18.64
N ASP A 141 7.93 16.06 -18.40
CA ASP A 141 6.81 15.26 -18.92
C ASP A 141 6.13 14.42 -17.82
N LEU A 142 5.42 15.12 -16.93
CA LEU A 142 4.60 14.47 -15.90
C LEU A 142 3.52 13.57 -16.51
N LYS A 143 3.04 13.87 -17.73
CA LYS A 143 2.03 13.05 -18.39
C LYS A 143 2.58 11.66 -18.68
N LYS A 144 3.80 11.57 -19.23
CA LYS A 144 4.50 10.30 -19.41
C LYS A 144 4.68 9.54 -18.09
N ALA A 145 5.01 10.24 -17.00
CA ALA A 145 5.10 9.62 -15.67
C ALA A 145 3.76 9.04 -15.20
N PHE A 146 2.65 9.77 -15.37
CA PHE A 146 1.30 9.28 -15.07
C PHE A 146 0.91 8.08 -15.95
N GLU A 147 1.22 8.10 -17.25
CA GLU A 147 0.93 6.98 -18.16
C GLU A 147 1.71 5.71 -17.77
N PHE A 148 2.98 5.85 -17.35
CA PHE A 148 3.74 4.72 -16.79
C PHE A 148 3.16 4.24 -15.47
N ARG A 149 2.70 5.15 -14.61
CA ARG A 149 2.09 4.81 -13.33
C ARG A 149 0.79 4.02 -13.49
N GLN A 150 -0.03 4.38 -14.47
CA GLN A 150 -1.28 3.66 -14.77
C GLN A 150 -1.04 2.21 -15.21
N LYS A 151 0.13 1.88 -15.78
CA LYS A 151 0.47 0.49 -16.13
C LYS A 151 0.64 -0.42 -14.90
N PHE A 152 0.81 0.16 -13.71
CA PHE A 152 0.83 -0.59 -12.44
C PHE A 152 -0.56 -0.73 -11.82
N GLN A 153 -1.59 -0.07 -12.36
CA GLN A 153 -2.92 -0.02 -11.79
C GLN A 153 -3.90 -0.92 -12.54
N VAL A 154 -4.85 -1.47 -11.80
CA VAL A 154 -5.93 -2.28 -12.34
C VAL A 154 -7.23 -1.93 -11.64
N THR A 155 -8.30 -1.99 -12.41
CA THR A 155 -9.64 -1.69 -11.94
C THR A 155 -10.46 -2.98 -11.90
N GLU A 156 -10.83 -3.43 -10.71
CA GLU A 156 -11.75 -4.56 -10.51
C GLU A 156 -13.15 -4.06 -10.16
N THR A 157 -14.17 -4.76 -10.65
CA THR A 157 -15.56 -4.58 -10.19
C THR A 157 -15.88 -5.65 -9.15
N LEU A 158 -16.26 -5.21 -7.96
CA LEU A 158 -16.66 -6.06 -6.84
C LEU A 158 -18.08 -6.61 -7.05
N SER A 159 -18.43 -7.62 -6.26
CA SER A 159 -19.73 -8.32 -6.34
C SER A 159 -20.94 -7.44 -6.04
N ASP A 160 -20.74 -6.31 -5.35
CA ASP A 160 -21.77 -5.32 -5.05
C ASP A 160 -21.93 -4.25 -6.16
N GLY A 161 -21.17 -4.37 -7.26
CA GLY A 161 -21.15 -3.42 -8.37
C GLY A 161 -20.20 -2.23 -8.17
N THR A 162 -19.52 -2.13 -7.03
CA THR A 162 -18.53 -1.08 -6.76
C THR A 162 -17.25 -1.35 -7.55
N THR A 163 -16.64 -0.32 -8.11
CA THR A 163 -15.33 -0.43 -8.77
C THR A 163 -14.22 -0.04 -7.80
N THR A 164 -13.21 -0.88 -7.67
CA THR A 164 -12.00 -0.59 -6.88
C THR A 164 -10.79 -0.60 -7.80
N THR A 165 -10.04 0.51 -7.79
CA THR A 165 -8.73 0.56 -8.42
C THR A 165 -7.70 0.16 -7.37
N HIS A 166 -6.99 -0.93 -7.63
CA HIS A 166 -5.87 -1.35 -6.81
C HIS A 166 -4.69 -1.68 -7.71
N GLU A 167 -3.55 -1.93 -7.10
CA GLU A 167 -2.31 -2.13 -7.82
C GLU A 167 -2.15 -3.62 -8.15
N CYS A 168 -3.12 -4.21 -8.87
CA CYS A 168 -2.93 -5.59 -9.35
C CYS A 168 -3.86 -6.08 -10.48
N ASN A 169 -3.22 -6.54 -11.57
CA ASN A 169 -3.62 -7.49 -12.64
C ASN A 169 -5.09 -7.75 -13.03
N SER A 170 -5.51 -7.14 -14.13
CA SER A 170 -6.53 -7.66 -15.05
C SER A 170 -6.31 -6.94 -16.39
N SER A 171 -6.21 -7.56 -17.55
CA SER A 171 -6.30 -8.94 -17.98
C SER A 171 -5.25 -9.16 -19.09
N ASP A 172 -4.81 -10.40 -19.26
CA ASP A 172 -3.95 -10.91 -20.35
C ASP A 172 -2.43 -10.71 -20.26
N ASN A 173 -1.90 -9.87 -19.36
CA ASN A 173 -0.46 -9.83 -19.06
C ASN A 173 -0.22 -9.53 -17.57
N CYS A 174 0.15 -10.55 -16.80
CA CYS A 174 0.35 -10.46 -15.35
C CYS A 174 1.55 -9.56 -14.98
N LEU A 175 1.27 -8.51 -14.21
CA LEU A 175 2.18 -7.51 -13.65
C LEU A 175 2.13 -7.51 -12.11
N ALA A 176 2.04 -8.69 -11.48
CA ALA A 176 2.20 -8.75 -10.02
C ALA A 176 3.60 -8.22 -9.72
N LEU A 177 3.74 -7.22 -8.85
CA LEU A 177 5.03 -6.58 -8.59
C LEU A 177 6.11 -7.62 -8.30
N CYS A 178 7.36 -7.26 -8.55
CA CYS A 178 8.50 -8.00 -8.03
C CYS A 178 9.42 -7.01 -7.31
N ARG A 179 10.46 -7.53 -6.66
CA ARG A 179 11.49 -6.71 -5.98
C ARG A 179 12.02 -5.56 -6.83
N ILE A 180 12.20 -5.79 -8.13
CA ILE A 180 12.76 -4.80 -9.05
C ILE A 180 11.70 -3.74 -9.36
N CYS A 181 10.53 -4.19 -9.78
CA CYS A 181 9.42 -3.33 -10.17
C CYS A 181 8.88 -2.47 -9.02
N VAL A 182 8.83 -3.00 -7.80
CA VAL A 182 8.34 -2.25 -6.64
C VAL A 182 9.25 -1.06 -6.34
N SER A 183 10.57 -1.22 -6.49
CA SER A 183 11.53 -0.12 -6.30
C SER A 183 11.34 0.99 -7.34
N ALA A 184 11.25 0.62 -8.61
CA ALA A 184 11.01 1.58 -9.69
C ALA A 184 9.65 2.29 -9.56
N ARG A 185 8.60 1.56 -9.15
CA ARG A 185 7.27 2.13 -8.88
C ARG A 185 7.35 3.15 -7.73
N THR A 186 7.97 2.82 -6.61
CA THR A 186 8.12 3.74 -5.47
C THR A 186 8.87 5.02 -5.85
N GLY A 187 9.91 4.91 -6.68
CA GLY A 187 10.60 6.09 -7.23
C GLY A 187 9.69 6.98 -8.08
N LEU A 188 8.90 6.36 -8.96
CA LEU A 188 7.90 7.05 -9.79
C LEU A 188 6.80 7.71 -8.96
N ASP A 189 6.31 7.04 -7.91
CA ASP A 189 5.33 7.58 -6.97
C ASP A 189 5.84 8.84 -6.28
N LYS A 190 7.08 8.79 -5.80
CA LYS A 190 7.73 9.95 -5.16
C LYS A 190 7.85 11.12 -6.13
N PHE A 191 8.32 10.89 -7.36
CA PHE A 191 8.43 11.93 -8.38
C PHE A 191 7.08 12.58 -8.72
N LEU A 192 6.02 11.78 -8.86
CA LEU A 192 4.67 12.31 -9.11
C LEU A 192 4.14 13.13 -7.94
N LYS A 193 4.43 12.73 -6.70
CA LYS A 193 4.06 13.49 -5.51
C LYS A 193 4.79 14.83 -5.45
N ASP A 194 6.11 14.82 -5.61
CA ASP A 194 6.93 16.03 -5.57
C ASP A 194 6.56 16.99 -6.73
N GLY A 195 6.31 16.46 -7.92
CA GLY A 195 5.91 17.24 -9.09
C GLY A 195 4.49 17.81 -9.06
N THR A 196 3.61 17.30 -8.18
CA THR A 196 2.25 17.83 -7.96
C THR A 196 2.21 18.85 -6.82
N GLU A 197 3.04 18.69 -5.79
CA GLU A 197 3.18 19.66 -4.68
C GLU A 197 3.94 20.93 -5.11
N GLU A 198 4.96 20.84 -5.97
CA GLU A 198 5.71 22.02 -6.45
C GLU A 198 5.01 22.83 -7.58
N ARG A 199 3.84 22.37 -8.05
CA ARG A 199 3.10 22.99 -9.16
C ARG A 199 1.71 23.50 -8.80
N GLU A 200 1.42 23.76 -7.53
CA GLU A 200 0.41 24.77 -7.21
C GLU A 200 0.91 26.14 -7.70
N PRO A 201 0.20 26.82 -8.62
CA PRO A 201 0.75 28.01 -9.25
C PRO A 201 0.93 29.13 -8.23
N LEU A 202 2.07 29.82 -8.35
CA LEU A 202 2.29 31.22 -7.99
C LEU A 202 1.32 32.17 -8.76
N LEU A 203 0.03 31.85 -8.84
CA LEU A 203 -1.04 32.71 -9.34
C LEU A 203 -1.54 33.61 -8.20
N TYR A 204 -0.66 34.42 -7.62
CA TYR A 204 -1.03 35.72 -7.04
C TYR A 204 0.23 36.57 -6.73
N ARG A 205 0.97 36.93 -7.78
CA ARG A 205 1.80 38.14 -7.76
C ARG A 205 1.65 38.94 -9.05
N THR A 206 0.45 39.46 -9.25
CA THR A 206 0.27 40.74 -9.94
C THR A 206 -0.09 41.80 -8.90
N LYS A 207 0.93 42.34 -8.22
CA LYS A 207 0.79 43.68 -7.64
C LYS A 207 0.98 44.70 -8.76
N THR A 208 -0.15 45.07 -9.34
CA THR A 208 -0.51 46.44 -9.72
C THR A 208 0.67 47.40 -9.94
N ALA A 209 1.00 47.60 -11.22
CA ALA A 209 1.55 48.88 -11.65
C ALA A 209 0.52 49.97 -11.34
N THR A 210 0.82 50.80 -10.34
CA THR A 210 0.10 52.05 -10.10
C THR A 210 0.61 53.05 -11.13
N GLN A 211 -0.21 53.35 -12.13
CA GLN A 211 -0.12 54.57 -12.93
C GLN A 211 -1.38 55.40 -12.68
N LYS A 212 -1.19 56.72 -12.69
CA LYS A 212 -2.14 57.84 -12.55
C LYS A 212 -2.31 58.32 -11.11
N GLU A 213 -2.06 59.59 -10.77
CA GLU A 213 -1.97 60.83 -11.57
C GLU A 213 -0.75 61.68 -11.18
#